data_AF-A0A0P0WJW8-F1
#
_entry.id   AF-A0A0P0WJW8-F1
#
_cell.length_a   1.000
_cell.length_b   1.000
_cell.length_c   1.000
_cell.angle_alpha   90.00
_cell.angle_beta   90.00
_cell.angle_gamma   90.00
#
_symmetry.space_group_name_H-M   'P 1'
#
loop_
_entity.id
_entity.type
_entity.pdbx_description
1 polymer ?
#
loop_
_entity_poly.entity_id
_entity_poly.type
_entity_poly.pdbx_seq_one_letter_code
_entity_poly.pdbx_strand_id
1 'polypeptide(L)'
;MFCHLPGLLTRSAQGHGHGPPDEYAVASLSEGNGRDGKDRGFAMWRFLSQTGEWDKLESLPSPLPLARQLNVHSHHEVVAFAGRIWWVDLGWGVVSADPFSDRPELRFIELPRSSVLPEPTTGEEFMASVLAQGMYRRIGVSEGRLRYVEVSQKKPFVLSSFALDDDYGCWTLEHQVALGRPL
;
A
#
# COMPACT_ATOMS: atom_id res chain seq x y z
N MET A 1 -18.44 0.55 2.09
CA MET A 1 -17.15 0.60 1.38
C MET A 1 -16.47 1.89 1.78
N PHE A 2 -15.35 1.82 2.49
CA PHE A 2 -14.53 2.99 2.76
C PHE A 2 -13.68 3.25 1.51
N CYS A 3 -13.81 4.42 0.90
CA CYS A 3 -12.80 4.87 -0.05
C CYS A 3 -11.51 5.06 0.74
N HIS A 4 -10.45 4.36 0.35
CA HIS A 4 -9.14 4.54 0.93
C HIS A 4 -8.60 5.93 0.57
N LEU A 5 -7.59 6.39 1.30
CA LEU A 5 -6.97 7.69 1.02
C LEU A 5 -6.53 7.79 -0.45
N PRO A 6 -6.66 8.95 -1.09
CA PRO A 6 -6.15 9.14 -2.44
C PRO A 6 -4.62 9.17 -2.44
N GLY A 7 -4.00 8.48 -3.39
CA GLY A 7 -2.59 8.64 -3.73
C GLY A 7 -2.40 9.60 -4.88
N LEU A 8 -1.22 10.19 -4.99
CA LEU A 8 -0.78 11.04 -6.10
C LEU A 8 0.35 10.34 -6.84
N LEU A 9 0.27 10.26 -8.16
CA LEU A 9 1.36 9.82 -9.02
C LEU A 9 1.58 10.86 -10.12
N THR A 10 2.85 11.07 -10.48
CA THR A 10 3.22 11.96 -11.58
C THR A 10 4.06 11.22 -12.61
N ARG A 11 3.98 11.64 -13.86
CA ARG A 11 4.76 11.10 -14.98
C ARG A 11 5.38 12.24 -15.77
N SER A 12 6.63 12.06 -16.17
CA SER A 12 7.32 12.93 -17.12
C SER A 12 7.62 12.15 -18.39
N ALA A 13 7.47 12.80 -19.54
CA ALA A 13 7.85 12.24 -20.83
C ALA A 13 9.37 11.99 -20.86
N GLN A 14 9.77 10.90 -21.52
CA GLN A 14 11.17 10.54 -21.68
C GLN A 14 11.94 11.69 -22.33
N GLY A 15 13.03 12.12 -21.69
CA GLY A 15 13.94 13.15 -22.21
C GLY A 15 13.65 14.58 -21.74
N HIS A 16 12.61 14.81 -20.94
CA HIS A 16 12.44 16.09 -20.26
C HIS A 16 13.26 16.12 -18.97
N GLY A 17 14.17 17.11 -18.91
CA GLY A 17 15.02 17.40 -17.76
C GLY A 17 14.22 17.87 -16.55
N HIS A 18 14.89 18.60 -15.64
CA HIS A 18 14.40 19.06 -14.32
C HIS A 18 13.14 19.97 -14.31
N GLY A 19 12.28 19.91 -15.32
CA GLY A 19 10.98 20.57 -15.36
C GLY A 19 9.91 19.86 -14.50
N PRO A 20 8.72 20.47 -14.41
CA PRO A 20 7.59 19.85 -13.73
C PRO A 20 7.14 18.57 -14.46
N PRO A 21 6.45 17.65 -13.77
CA PRO A 21 5.79 16.53 -14.44
C PRO A 21 4.81 16.98 -15.52
N ASP A 22 4.73 16.19 -16.59
CA ASP A 22 3.81 16.41 -17.71
C ASP A 22 2.39 15.96 -17.37
N GLU A 23 2.29 14.92 -16.54
CA GLU A 23 1.02 14.30 -16.18
C GLU A 23 0.92 14.01 -14.68
N TYR A 24 -0.29 14.17 -14.16
CA TYR A 24 -0.64 13.96 -12.76
C TYR A 24 -1.86 13.06 -12.70
N ALA A 25 -1.82 12.10 -11.78
CA ALA A 25 -2.95 11.25 -11.45
C ALA A 25 -3.19 11.28 -9.94
N VAL A 26 -4.45 11.39 -9.54
CA VAL A 26 -4.88 11.16 -8.16
C VAL A 26 -5.81 9.96 -8.18
N ALA A 27 -5.61 8.97 -7.32
CA ALA A 27 -6.50 7.81 -7.28
C ALA A 27 -6.79 7.31 -5.87
N SER A 28 -8.04 6.97 -5.60
CA SER A 28 -8.45 6.21 -4.41
C SER A 28 -8.97 4.83 -4.82
N LEU A 29 -8.69 3.86 -3.97
CA LEU A 29 -9.14 2.48 -4.13
C LEU A 29 -10.27 2.20 -3.14
N SER A 30 -11.17 1.32 -3.51
CA SER A 30 -12.30 0.93 -2.66
C SER A 30 -12.70 -0.51 -2.92
N GLU A 31 -12.89 -1.29 -1.86
CA GLU A 31 -13.29 -2.71 -1.94
C GLU A 31 -14.80 -2.88 -2.03
N GLY A 32 -15.25 -3.58 -3.08
CA GLY A 32 -16.63 -3.94 -3.35
C GLY A 32 -17.19 -4.93 -2.34
N ASN A 33 -18.37 -4.61 -1.81
CA ASN A 33 -19.22 -5.62 -1.20
C ASN A 33 -19.90 -6.37 -2.35
N GLY A 34 -19.27 -7.44 -2.85
CA GLY A 34 -19.96 -8.36 -3.75
C GLY A 34 -21.31 -8.76 -3.16
N ARG A 35 -22.37 -8.80 -3.99
CA ARG A 35 -23.75 -9.07 -3.52
C ARG A 35 -23.86 -10.35 -2.68
N ASP A 36 -23.04 -11.36 -3.00
CA ASP A 36 -23.03 -12.66 -2.33
C ASP A 36 -21.71 -12.94 -1.58
N GLY A 37 -20.90 -11.90 -1.34
CA GLY A 37 -19.55 -12.04 -0.75
C GLY A 37 -18.53 -12.79 -1.63
N LYS A 38 -18.95 -13.40 -2.73
CA LYS A 38 -18.12 -14.18 -3.67
C LYS A 38 -17.36 -13.32 -4.68
N ASP A 39 -17.95 -12.24 -5.18
CA ASP A 39 -17.31 -11.32 -6.12
C ASP A 39 -16.96 -10.00 -5.43
N ARG A 40 -15.90 -10.01 -4.62
CA ARG A 40 -15.33 -8.77 -4.09
C ARG A 40 -14.52 -8.06 -5.17
N GLY A 41 -15.21 -7.44 -6.12
CA GLY A 41 -14.56 -6.56 -7.09
C GLY A 41 -14.02 -5.30 -6.39
N PHE A 42 -13.04 -4.65 -6.98
CA PHE A 42 -12.57 -3.33 -6.55
C PHE A 42 -13.11 -2.25 -7.47
N ALA A 43 -13.25 -1.05 -6.93
CA ALA A 43 -13.46 0.15 -7.71
C ALA A 43 -12.36 1.16 -7.43
N MET A 44 -11.87 1.80 -8.49
CA MET A 44 -10.92 2.91 -8.42
C MET A 44 -11.60 4.18 -8.89
N TRP A 45 -11.53 5.22 -8.07
CA TRP A 45 -11.80 6.59 -8.52
C TRP A 45 -10.48 7.25 -8.83
N ARG A 46 -10.34 7.81 -10.02
CA ARG A 46 -9.13 8.52 -10.40
C ARG A 46 -9.44 9.83 -11.10
N PHE A 47 -8.53 10.77 -10.96
CA PHE A 47 -8.43 11.98 -11.75
C PHE A 47 -7.17 11.91 -12.57
N LEU A 48 -7.24 12.23 -13.86
CA LEU A 48 -6.09 12.33 -14.75
C LEU A 48 -5.98 13.75 -15.27
N SER A 49 -4.81 14.37 -15.18
CA SER A 49 -4.59 15.73 -15.71
C SER A 49 -4.78 15.81 -17.22
N GLN A 50 -4.59 14.71 -17.94
CA GLN A 50 -4.75 14.64 -19.39
C GLN A 50 -6.22 14.80 -19.83
N THR A 51 -7.15 14.24 -19.07
CA THR A 51 -8.59 14.36 -19.33
C THR A 51 -9.20 15.54 -18.57
N GLY A 52 -8.61 15.90 -17.43
CA GLY A 52 -9.14 16.94 -16.53
C GLY A 52 -10.39 16.49 -15.77
N GLU A 53 -10.70 15.19 -15.75
CA GLU A 53 -11.93 14.65 -15.21
C GLU A 53 -11.68 13.53 -14.19
N TRP A 54 -12.63 13.35 -13.28
CA TRP A 54 -12.70 12.16 -12.44
C TRP A 54 -13.49 11.08 -13.15
N ASP A 55 -12.91 9.88 -13.28
CA ASP A 55 -13.60 8.68 -13.74
C ASP A 55 -13.62 7.59 -12.67
N LYS A 56 -14.58 6.68 -12.80
CA LYS A 56 -14.74 5.51 -11.93
C LYS A 56 -14.53 4.25 -12.74
N LEU A 57 -13.50 3.50 -12.39
CA LEU A 57 -13.26 2.16 -12.89
C LEU A 57 -13.91 1.16 -11.94
N GLU A 58 -14.97 0.52 -12.39
CA GLU A 58 -15.69 -0.50 -11.63
C GLU A 58 -15.27 -1.91 -12.03
N SER A 59 -15.60 -2.89 -11.19
CA SER A 59 -15.43 -4.33 -11.47
C SER A 59 -13.97 -4.72 -11.75
N LEU A 60 -13.02 -4.04 -11.11
CA LEU A 60 -11.62 -4.48 -11.14
C LEU A 60 -11.50 -5.82 -10.40
N PRO A 61 -10.85 -6.84 -11.00
CA PRO A 61 -10.66 -8.12 -10.32
C PRO A 61 -9.94 -7.96 -8.98
N SER A 62 -10.37 -8.70 -7.96
CA SER A 62 -9.69 -8.70 -6.66
C SER A 62 -8.25 -9.21 -6.81
N PRO A 63 -7.24 -8.47 -6.31
CA PRO A 63 -5.89 -8.98 -6.21
C PRO A 63 -5.69 -9.85 -4.95
N LEU A 64 -6.67 -9.88 -4.04
CA LEU A 64 -6.53 -10.46 -2.72
C LEU A 64 -6.74 -11.98 -2.76
N PRO A 65 -5.85 -12.79 -2.16
CA PRO A 65 -5.95 -14.26 -2.19
C PRO A 65 -7.01 -14.83 -1.25
N LEU A 66 -7.54 -14.02 -0.31
CA LEU A 66 -8.43 -14.44 0.76
C LEU A 66 -9.59 -13.45 0.92
N ALA A 67 -10.67 -13.91 1.57
CA ALA A 67 -11.85 -13.09 1.89
C ALA A 67 -11.65 -12.15 3.10
N ARG A 68 -10.43 -11.64 3.29
CA ARG A 68 -10.08 -10.63 4.30
C ARG A 68 -10.22 -9.24 3.71
N GLN A 69 -10.75 -8.30 4.48
CA GLN A 69 -10.91 -6.91 4.03
C GLN A 69 -9.56 -6.18 4.03
N LEU A 70 -9.34 -5.33 3.01
CA LEU A 70 -8.18 -4.43 2.99
C LEU A 70 -8.38 -3.29 3.98
N ASN A 71 -7.48 -3.19 4.96
CA ASN A 71 -7.55 -2.20 6.03
C ASN A 71 -6.52 -1.07 5.83
N VAL A 72 -6.76 -0.21 4.83
CA VAL A 72 -5.94 0.99 4.62
C VAL A 72 -6.38 2.06 5.61
N HIS A 73 -5.53 2.36 6.59
CA HIS A 73 -5.84 3.28 7.67
C HIS A 73 -5.32 4.70 7.40
N SER A 74 -6.00 5.70 7.95
CA SER A 74 -5.61 7.11 7.82
C SER A 74 -4.25 7.47 8.43
N HIS A 75 -3.65 6.57 9.22
CA HIS A 75 -2.34 6.75 9.86
C HIS A 75 -1.17 6.42 8.92
N HIS A 76 -1.45 5.85 7.75
CA HIS A 76 -0.44 5.57 6.73
C HIS A 76 -0.79 6.25 5.42
N GLU A 77 0.21 6.83 4.77
CA GLU A 77 0.05 7.56 3.52
C GLU A 77 0.09 6.61 2.34
N VAL A 78 -0.68 6.92 1.29
CA VAL A 78 -0.57 6.17 0.04
C VAL A 78 0.75 6.51 -0.63
N VAL A 79 1.48 5.49 -1.06
CA VAL A 79 2.85 5.64 -1.57
C VAL A 79 2.84 5.63 -3.10
N ALA A 80 3.65 6.50 -3.71
CA ALA A 80 3.92 6.48 -5.15
C ALA A 80 5.28 5.86 -5.40
N PHE A 81 5.33 4.79 -6.18
CA PHE A 81 6.59 4.09 -6.48
C PHE A 81 6.49 3.32 -7.79
N ALA A 82 7.55 3.37 -8.60
CA ALA A 82 7.68 2.61 -9.85
C ALA A 82 6.45 2.71 -10.79
N GLY A 83 5.95 3.94 -11.00
CA GLY A 83 4.80 4.18 -11.89
C GLY A 83 3.47 3.67 -11.34
N ARG A 84 3.39 3.35 -10.04
CA ARG A 84 2.20 2.83 -9.39
C ARG A 84 1.87 3.61 -8.12
N ILE A 85 0.59 3.64 -7.79
CA ILE A 85 0.08 4.07 -6.49
C ILE A 85 -0.08 2.81 -5.62
N TRP A 86 0.31 2.89 -4.35
CA TRP A 86 0.37 1.78 -3.41
C TRP A 86 -0.44 2.10 -2.15
N TRP A 87 -1.57 1.43 -1.98
CA TRP A 87 -2.41 1.49 -0.78
C TRP A 87 -1.93 0.44 0.22
N VAL A 88 -1.71 0.87 1.46
CA VAL A 88 -0.99 0.09 2.46
C VAL A 88 -1.91 -0.36 3.60
N ASP A 89 -1.94 -1.66 3.83
CA ASP A 89 -2.43 -2.29 5.07
C ASP A 89 -1.22 -2.80 5.85
N LEU A 90 -0.80 -2.05 6.89
CA LEU A 90 0.39 -2.38 7.69
C LEU A 90 0.22 -3.66 8.52
N GLY A 91 -0.96 -4.27 8.53
CA GLY A 91 -1.25 -5.56 9.14
C GLY A 91 -1.24 -6.71 8.14
N TRP A 92 -1.17 -6.46 6.83
CA TRP A 92 -1.31 -7.52 5.83
C TRP A 92 -0.40 -7.38 4.61
N GLY A 93 -0.38 -6.23 3.96
CA GLY A 93 0.27 -6.10 2.66
C GLY A 93 0.00 -4.76 1.98
N VAL A 94 0.34 -4.72 0.70
CA VAL A 94 0.13 -3.56 -0.15
C VAL A 94 -0.63 -3.96 -1.40
N VAL A 95 -1.57 -3.11 -1.82
CA VAL A 95 -2.22 -3.21 -3.13
C VAL A 95 -1.73 -2.05 -3.97
N SER A 96 -1.35 -2.32 -5.22
CA SER A 96 -0.94 -1.26 -6.14
C SER A 96 -1.62 -1.32 -7.49
N ALA A 97 -1.64 -0.17 -8.16
CA ALA A 97 -2.16 -0.03 -9.51
C ALA A 97 -1.45 1.12 -10.24
N ASP A 98 -1.32 1.00 -11.55
CA ASP A 98 -1.00 2.15 -12.41
C ASP A 98 -2.31 2.93 -12.69
N PRO A 99 -2.48 4.14 -12.15
CA PRO A 99 -3.69 4.92 -12.37
C PRO A 99 -3.80 5.45 -13.80
N PHE A 100 -2.73 5.49 -14.60
CA PHE A 100 -2.78 5.99 -15.98
C PHE A 100 -3.20 4.92 -17.00
N SER A 101 -3.19 3.64 -16.62
CA SER A 101 -3.60 2.55 -17.49
C SER A 101 -5.12 2.53 -17.71
N ASP A 102 -5.60 2.32 -18.93
CA ASP A 102 -7.04 2.13 -19.20
C ASP A 102 -7.62 0.88 -18.52
N ARG A 103 -6.76 -0.08 -18.18
CA ARG A 103 -7.11 -1.30 -17.45
C ARG A 103 -6.11 -1.49 -16.31
N PRO A 104 -6.26 -0.76 -15.18
CA PRO A 104 -5.34 -0.87 -14.07
C PRO A 104 -5.31 -2.28 -13.50
N GLU A 105 -4.17 -2.92 -13.61
CA GLU A 105 -3.94 -4.22 -12.98
C GLU A 105 -3.62 -4.01 -11.50
N LEU A 106 -4.54 -4.47 -10.65
CA LEU A 106 -4.33 -4.52 -9.22
C LEU A 106 -3.35 -5.64 -8.89
N ARG A 107 -2.31 -5.31 -8.12
CA ARG A 107 -1.34 -6.30 -7.62
C ARG A 107 -1.29 -6.22 -6.12
N PHE A 108 -1.48 -7.36 -5.46
CA PHE A 108 -1.29 -7.49 -4.01
C PHE A 108 0.07 -8.11 -3.73
N ILE A 109 0.77 -7.55 -2.75
CA ILE A 109 2.00 -8.12 -2.20
C ILE A 109 1.82 -8.21 -0.69
N GLU A 110 1.78 -9.44 -0.20
CA GLU A 110 1.72 -9.71 1.24
C GLU A 110 3.01 -9.24 1.91
N LEU A 111 2.92 -8.74 3.14
CA LEU A 111 4.08 -8.49 3.99
C LEU A 111 4.88 -9.79 4.21
N PRO A 112 6.14 -9.71 4.70
CA PRO A 112 6.83 -10.90 5.18
C PRO A 112 5.91 -11.72 6.11
N ARG A 113 5.89 -13.04 5.95
CA ARG A 113 4.92 -13.91 6.65
C ARG A 113 4.94 -13.73 8.17
N SER A 114 6.11 -13.46 8.75
CA SER A 114 6.28 -13.19 10.18
C SER A 114 5.68 -11.86 10.64
N SER A 115 5.37 -10.97 9.70
CA SER A 115 4.87 -9.62 9.93
C SER A 115 3.36 -9.50 9.68
N VAL A 116 2.72 -10.46 9.00
CA VAL A 116 1.26 -10.45 8.82
C VAL A 116 0.55 -10.59 10.18
N LEU A 117 -0.36 -9.66 10.47
CA LEU A 117 -1.17 -9.64 11.69
C LEU A 117 -2.50 -10.36 11.45
N PRO A 118 -3.08 -10.98 12.50
CA PRO A 118 -4.43 -11.53 12.42
C PRO A 118 -5.45 -10.42 12.11
N GLU A 119 -6.52 -10.80 11.43
CA GLU A 119 -7.65 -9.89 11.20
C GLU A 119 -8.32 -9.57 12.55
N PRO A 120 -8.48 -8.29 12.91
CA PRO A 120 -9.16 -7.91 14.15
C PRO A 120 -10.62 -8.37 14.12
N THR A 121 -11.09 -8.95 15.22
CA THR A 121 -12.46 -9.49 15.32
C THR A 121 -13.43 -8.53 16.02
N THR A 122 -12.88 -7.57 16.77
CA THR A 122 -13.66 -6.54 17.47
C THR A 122 -13.20 -5.14 17.08
N GLY A 123 -14.06 -4.14 17.28
CA GLY A 123 -13.71 -2.73 17.05
C GLY A 123 -12.59 -2.24 17.96
N GLU A 124 -12.51 -2.75 19.20
CA GLU A 124 -11.43 -2.42 20.13
C GLU A 124 -10.08 -2.99 19.69
N GLU A 125 -10.05 -4.27 19.28
CA GLU A 125 -8.87 -4.90 18.69
C GLU A 125 -8.42 -4.16 17.43
N PHE A 126 -9.37 -3.77 16.59
CA PHE A 126 -9.10 -3.00 15.39
C PHE A 126 -8.40 -1.68 15.73
N MET A 127 -8.97 -0.87 16.61
CA MET A 127 -8.39 0.42 16.98
C MET A 127 -7.02 0.28 17.66
N ALA A 128 -6.86 -0.69 18.55
CA ALA A 128 -5.57 -0.98 19.19
C ALA A 128 -4.52 -1.41 18.15
N SER A 129 -4.91 -2.24 17.17
CA SER A 129 -4.07 -2.69 16.07
C SER A 129 -3.64 -1.52 15.19
N VAL A 130 -4.55 -0.62 14.81
CA VAL A 130 -4.24 0.59 14.01
C VAL A 130 -3.19 1.47 14.71
N LEU A 131 -3.40 1.76 16.00
CA LEU A 131 -2.49 2.60 16.78
C LEU A 131 -1.11 1.95 16.89
N ALA A 132 -1.05 0.66 17.21
CA ALA A 132 0.20 -0.07 17.29
C ALA A 132 0.93 -0.13 15.93
N GLN A 133 0.22 -0.44 14.85
CA GLN A 133 0.80 -0.45 13.50
C GLN A 133 1.41 0.91 13.15
N GLY A 134 0.70 2.02 13.41
CA GLY A 134 1.20 3.37 13.12
C GLY A 134 2.46 3.77 13.91
N MET A 135 2.68 3.17 15.09
CA MET A 135 3.86 3.43 15.92
C MET A 135 5.07 2.57 15.54
N TYR A 136 4.83 1.32 15.13
CA TYR A 136 5.88 0.31 15.03
C TYR A 136 6.17 -0.15 13.60
N ARG A 137 5.38 0.28 12.61
CA ARG A 137 5.48 -0.18 11.22
C ARG A 137 5.36 0.97 10.24
N ARG A 138 6.13 0.91 9.14
CA ARG A 138 6.01 1.87 8.04
C ARG A 138 6.39 1.24 6.71
N ILE A 139 5.65 1.59 5.68
CA ILE A 139 6.07 1.46 4.29
C ILE A 139 6.36 2.84 3.71
N GLY A 140 7.40 2.96 2.91
CA GLY A 140 7.74 4.20 2.23
C GLY A 140 8.86 4.00 1.20
N VAL A 141 9.08 5.01 0.37
CA VAL A 141 10.21 5.01 -0.57
C VAL A 141 11.41 5.66 0.10
N SER A 142 12.53 4.96 0.13
CA SER A 142 13.80 5.50 0.60
C SER A 142 14.94 4.92 -0.22
N GLU A 143 15.89 5.76 -0.61
CA GLU A 143 17.02 5.39 -1.48
C GLU A 143 16.57 4.72 -2.80
N GLY A 144 15.48 5.22 -3.38
CA GLY A 144 14.95 4.72 -4.65
C GLY A 144 14.28 3.35 -4.57
N ARG A 145 14.03 2.81 -3.37
CA ARG A 145 13.39 1.51 -3.17
C ARG A 145 12.18 1.63 -2.27
N LEU A 146 11.16 0.82 -2.54
CA LEU A 146 10.04 0.65 -1.62
C LEU A 146 10.48 -0.22 -0.45
N ARG A 147 10.38 0.31 0.76
CA ARG A 147 10.85 -0.34 1.98
C ARG A 147 9.70 -0.56 2.94
N TYR A 148 9.73 -1.69 3.63
CA TYR A 148 8.93 -1.98 4.81
C TYR A 148 9.87 -2.03 6.01
N VAL A 149 9.51 -1.34 7.09
CA VAL A 149 10.22 -1.43 8.36
C VAL A 149 9.25 -1.77 9.46
N GLU A 150 9.72 -2.60 10.39
CA GLU A 150 9.01 -2.83 11.64
C GLU A 150 9.97 -2.86 12.83
N VAL A 151 9.49 -2.37 13.96
CA VAL A 151 10.19 -2.42 15.25
C VAL A 151 9.37 -3.27 16.20
N SER A 152 10.01 -4.19 16.92
CA SER A 152 9.30 -4.95 17.96
C SER A 152 8.71 -4.01 19.02
N GLN A 153 7.56 -4.37 19.59
CA GLN A 153 6.87 -3.50 20.56
C GLN A 153 7.48 -3.51 21.96
N LYS A 154 8.41 -4.43 22.23
CA LYS A 154 9.01 -4.64 23.56
C LYS A 154 10.52 -4.71 23.47
N LYS A 155 11.17 -4.28 24.55
CA LYS A 155 12.63 -4.37 24.70
C LYS A 155 13.09 -5.83 24.89
N PRO A 156 14.30 -6.20 24.42
CA PRO A 156 15.15 -5.38 23.54
C PRO A 156 14.45 -5.17 22.20
N PHE A 157 14.43 -3.92 21.73
CA PHE A 157 13.72 -3.60 20.50
C PHE A 157 14.49 -4.21 19.34
N VAL A 158 13.80 -4.76 18.35
CA VAL A 158 14.41 -5.30 17.14
C VAL A 158 13.84 -4.54 15.96
N LEU A 159 14.70 -3.83 15.24
CA LEU A 159 14.36 -3.23 13.96
C LEU A 159 14.60 -4.26 12.87
N SER A 160 13.57 -4.53 12.07
CA SER A 160 13.69 -5.28 10.82
C SER A 160 13.38 -4.35 9.64
N SER A 161 14.20 -4.38 8.61
CA SER A 161 14.02 -3.60 7.39
C SER A 161 14.05 -4.52 6.18
N PHE A 162 13.05 -4.35 5.34
CA PHE A 162 12.85 -5.09 4.12
C PHE A 162 12.77 -4.14 2.94
N ALA A 163 13.26 -4.58 1.80
CA ALA A 163 13.06 -3.90 0.53
C ALA A 163 12.24 -4.79 -0.40
N LEU A 164 11.38 -4.16 -1.21
CA LEU A 164 10.68 -4.88 -2.25
C LEU A 164 11.65 -5.16 -3.40
N ASP A 165 11.65 -6.41 -3.88
CA ASP A 165 12.51 -6.82 -4.99
C ASP A 165 12.09 -6.17 -6.32
N ASP A 166 13.00 -6.10 -7.29
CA ASP A 166 12.79 -5.42 -8.58
C ASP A 166 11.69 -6.07 -9.44
N ASP A 167 11.42 -7.36 -9.27
CA ASP A 167 10.29 -8.06 -9.90
C ASP A 167 8.94 -7.78 -9.20
N TYR A 168 8.98 -6.99 -8.12
CA TYR A 168 7.87 -6.63 -7.24
C TYR A 168 7.16 -7.87 -6.67
N GLY A 169 7.88 -8.98 -6.50
CA GLY A 169 7.31 -10.27 -6.12
C GLY A 169 7.24 -10.51 -4.61
N CYS A 170 8.26 -10.05 -3.88
CA CYS A 170 8.39 -10.32 -2.46
C CYS A 170 9.24 -9.26 -1.74
N TRP A 171 9.19 -9.32 -0.42
CA TRP A 171 9.99 -8.52 0.48
C TRP A 171 11.25 -9.27 0.88
N THR A 172 12.42 -8.72 0.57
CA THR A 172 13.72 -9.24 1.01
C THR A 172 14.15 -8.56 2.30
N LEU A 173 14.48 -9.34 3.33
CA LEU A 173 15.05 -8.82 4.58
C LEU A 173 16.48 -8.35 4.32
N GLU A 174 16.74 -7.06 4.54
CA GLU A 174 18.07 -6.47 4.34
C GLU A 174 18.80 -6.29 5.66
N HIS A 175 18.07 -5.89 6.70
CA HIS A 175 18.64 -5.62 8.01
C HIS A 175 17.73 -6.10 9.13
N GLN A 176 18.35 -6.71 10.15
CA GLN A 176 17.69 -6.99 11.42
C GLN A 176 18.67 -6.71 12.56
N VAL A 177 18.31 -5.76 13.43
CA VAL A 177 19.23 -5.25 14.47
C VAL A 177 18.49 -5.12 15.80
N ALA A 178 19.08 -5.69 16.85
CA ALA A 178 18.64 -5.46 18.22
C ALA A 178 19.12 -4.08 18.70
N LEU A 179 18.19 -3.17 18.95
CA LEU A 179 18.43 -1.84 19.48
C LEU A 179 18.61 -1.89 21.00
N GLY A 180 19.55 -1.09 21.50
CA GLY A 180 19.83 -0.97 22.94
C GLY A 180 20.76 -2.03 23.51
N ARG A 181 21.59 -2.68 22.69
CA ARG A 181 22.80 -3.33 23.24
C ARG A 181 23.65 -2.23 23.88
N PRO A 182 24.08 -2.39 25.15
CA PRO A 182 25.09 -1.52 25.70
C PRO A 182 26.34 -1.61 24.80
N LEU A 183 26.93 -0.44 24.53
CA LEU A 183 28.31 -0.34 24.05
C LEU A 183 29.26 -1.00 25.07
#